data_AF-A0A1G3Q196-F1
#
_entry.id   AF-A0A1G3Q196-F1
#
_cell.length_a   1.000
_cell.length_b   1.000
_cell.length_c   1.000
_cell.angle_alpha   90.00
_cell.angle_beta   90.00
_cell.angle_gamma   90.00
#
_symmetry.space_group_name_H-M   'P 1'
#
loop_
_entity.id
_entity.type
_entity.pdbx_description
1 polymer ?
#
loop_
_entity_poly.entity_id
_entity_poly.type
_entity_poly.pdbx_seq_one_letter_code
_entity_poly.pdbx_strand_id
1 'polypeptide(L)'
;MNDIHPTAIIGQDVVLGDGIKIHPYAVIDGKVEIGDGCVIGPFVHLTGWVKIGKLTKIYAHASIGEDPQDYSFDGTPGLVEIGDECLIREGVTIHTPVHGDEGCKTIVSNKAFLMANAHVAHNVEVGENTVVANGTLLAGFAKVEERVFLSGNIGVHQFCHIGAYSIVSPVAKVVQNIPPFMTADGNPSLVHGLNVVGLRRNGFNEEQRSKIKDAYKMLYFSGLGYRAACDEMEAKYKEDPWIMRLVTFVRQSKRGIIGAAQKGE
;
A
#
# COMPACT_ATOMS: atom_id res chain seq x y z
N MET A 1 -27.72 5.83 -15.40
CA MET A 1 -27.49 7.21 -15.89
C MET A 1 -26.51 7.87 -14.94
N ASN A 2 -25.55 8.61 -15.46
CA ASN A 2 -24.53 9.29 -14.64
C ASN A 2 -25.09 10.60 -14.06
N ASP A 3 -24.71 10.91 -12.82
CA ASP A 3 -25.07 12.13 -12.09
C ASP A 3 -23.84 13.04 -12.05
N ILE A 4 -23.71 13.90 -13.06
CA ILE A 4 -22.54 14.76 -13.25
C ILE A 4 -22.94 16.20 -12.96
N HIS A 5 -22.33 16.81 -11.95
CA HIS A 5 -22.60 18.19 -11.61
C HIS A 5 -22.15 19.13 -12.75
N PRO A 6 -22.96 20.14 -13.14
CA PRO A 6 -22.65 21.01 -14.29
C PRO A 6 -21.40 21.89 -14.14
N THR A 7 -20.81 21.99 -12.94
CA THR A 7 -19.52 22.69 -12.72
C THR A 7 -18.31 21.75 -12.72
N ALA A 8 -18.50 20.44 -12.90
CA ALA A 8 -17.40 19.53 -13.13
C ALA A 8 -16.82 19.74 -14.54
N ILE A 9 -15.50 19.70 -14.66
CA ILE A 9 -14.79 19.81 -15.93
C ILE A 9 -14.33 18.42 -16.31
N ILE A 10 -14.73 17.95 -17.48
CA ILE A 10 -14.41 16.61 -18.00
C ILE A 10 -13.76 16.76 -19.37
N GLY A 11 -12.55 16.22 -19.51
CA GLY A 11 -11.76 16.22 -20.74
C GLY A 11 -12.33 15.29 -21.80
N GLN A 12 -11.87 15.47 -23.05
CA GLN A 12 -12.36 14.73 -24.21
C GLN A 12 -11.97 13.24 -24.19
N ASP A 13 -10.82 12.91 -23.59
CA ASP A 13 -10.28 11.55 -23.53
C ASP A 13 -10.76 10.75 -22.30
N VAL A 14 -11.66 11.33 -21.49
CA VAL A 14 -12.18 10.70 -20.28
C VAL A 14 -13.24 9.66 -20.65
N VAL A 15 -13.05 8.45 -20.16
CA VAL A 15 -14.00 7.34 -20.33
C VAL A 15 -14.71 7.09 -19.00
N LEU A 16 -16.04 7.18 -19.03
CA LEU A 16 -16.90 6.98 -17.87
C LEU A 16 -17.71 5.69 -18.03
N GLY A 17 -17.66 4.83 -17.02
CA GLY A 17 -18.61 3.72 -16.85
C GLY A 17 -20.01 4.19 -16.45
N ASP A 18 -20.82 3.23 -15.99
CA ASP A 18 -22.23 3.46 -15.70
C ASP A 18 -22.50 3.80 -14.23
N GLY A 19 -23.48 4.65 -13.97
CA GLY A 19 -23.93 4.99 -12.62
C GLY A 19 -22.92 5.82 -11.82
N ILE A 20 -22.04 6.54 -12.51
CA ILE A 20 -21.03 7.39 -11.90
C ILE A 20 -21.67 8.66 -11.34
N LYS A 21 -21.15 9.12 -10.19
CA LYS A 21 -21.47 10.43 -9.62
C LYS A 21 -20.24 11.32 -9.57
N ILE A 22 -20.33 12.51 -10.15
CA ILE A 22 -19.25 13.51 -10.13
C ILE A 22 -19.77 14.79 -9.47
N HIS A 23 -19.13 15.17 -8.36
CA HIS A 23 -19.50 16.32 -7.55
C HIS A 23 -18.93 17.65 -8.10
N PRO A 24 -19.40 18.82 -7.59
CA PRO A 24 -19.02 20.13 -8.10
C PRO A 24 -17.51 20.38 -8.16
N TYR A 25 -17.06 21.05 -9.22
CA TYR A 25 -15.67 21.53 -9.38
C TYR A 25 -14.61 20.42 -9.39
N ALA A 26 -14.99 19.16 -9.56
CA ALA A 26 -14.04 18.14 -9.95
C ALA A 26 -13.48 18.47 -11.35
N VAL A 27 -12.17 18.27 -11.53
CA VAL A 27 -11.48 18.41 -12.81
C VAL A 27 -10.94 17.04 -13.18
N ILE A 28 -11.38 16.51 -14.31
CA ILE A 28 -10.97 15.20 -14.81
C ILE A 28 -10.48 15.41 -16.24
N ASP A 29 -9.18 15.29 -16.45
CA ASP A 29 -8.53 15.52 -17.73
C ASP A 29 -7.50 14.42 -18.03
N GLY A 30 -6.96 14.37 -19.24
CA GLY A 30 -6.06 13.29 -19.66
C GLY A 30 -6.77 11.96 -19.98
N LYS A 31 -5.98 10.89 -20.08
CA LYS A 31 -6.43 9.52 -20.39
C LYS A 31 -6.95 8.83 -19.13
N VAL A 32 -8.10 9.30 -18.64
CA VAL A 32 -8.71 8.80 -17.41
C VAL A 32 -9.87 7.86 -17.73
N GLU A 33 -9.83 6.65 -17.19
CA GLU A 33 -10.90 5.66 -17.26
C GLU A 33 -11.48 5.43 -15.87
N ILE A 34 -12.79 5.60 -15.70
CA ILE A 34 -13.49 5.44 -14.41
C ILE A 34 -14.54 4.34 -14.52
N GLY A 35 -14.42 3.32 -13.68
CA GLY A 35 -15.34 2.18 -13.62
C GLY A 35 -16.73 2.51 -13.05
N ASP A 36 -17.63 1.55 -13.20
CA ASP A 36 -19.04 1.67 -12.82
C ASP A 36 -19.24 2.03 -11.35
N GLY A 37 -20.26 2.86 -11.07
CA GLY A 37 -20.72 3.19 -9.72
C GLY A 37 -19.73 3.99 -8.88
N CYS A 38 -18.68 4.53 -9.49
CA CYS A 38 -17.72 5.38 -8.80
C CYS A 38 -18.35 6.71 -8.36
N VAL A 39 -17.80 7.27 -7.28
CA VAL A 39 -18.16 8.59 -6.79
C VAL A 39 -16.92 9.46 -6.69
N ILE A 40 -16.88 10.52 -7.48
CA ILE A 40 -15.80 11.51 -7.51
C ILE A 40 -16.26 12.75 -6.75
N GLY A 41 -15.58 13.04 -5.64
CA GLY A 41 -15.87 14.13 -4.71
C GLY A 41 -15.60 15.52 -5.31
N PRO A 42 -16.06 16.58 -4.63
CA PRO A 42 -15.86 17.94 -5.12
C PRO A 42 -14.38 18.34 -5.06
N PHE A 43 -13.94 19.16 -6.01
CA PHE A 43 -12.54 19.61 -6.09
C PHE A 43 -11.50 18.48 -6.20
N VAL A 44 -11.91 17.27 -6.61
CA VAL A 44 -10.96 16.22 -6.98
C VAL A 44 -10.32 16.60 -8.30
N HIS A 45 -9.02 16.33 -8.44
CA HIS A 45 -8.30 16.44 -9.70
C HIS A 45 -7.76 15.08 -10.12
N LEU A 46 -8.18 14.63 -11.30
CA LEU A 46 -7.68 13.43 -11.97
C LEU A 46 -7.05 13.85 -13.28
N THR A 47 -5.79 13.49 -13.51
CA THR A 47 -5.04 13.86 -14.72
C THR A 47 -4.12 12.73 -15.18
N GLY A 48 -3.43 12.91 -16.31
CA GLY A 48 -2.44 11.95 -16.81
C GLY A 48 -3.08 10.67 -17.36
N TRP A 49 -2.47 9.51 -17.08
CA TRP A 49 -2.99 8.20 -17.45
C TRP A 49 -3.43 7.44 -16.20
N VAL A 50 -4.74 7.37 -15.97
CA VAL A 50 -5.33 6.81 -14.76
C VAL A 50 -6.43 5.82 -15.13
N LYS A 51 -6.42 4.65 -14.50
CA LYS A 51 -7.52 3.69 -14.54
C LYS A 51 -8.05 3.46 -13.14
N ILE A 52 -9.35 3.62 -12.96
CA ILE A 52 -10.04 3.46 -11.68
C ILE A 52 -11.09 2.36 -11.82
N GLY A 53 -11.01 1.36 -10.93
CA GLY A 53 -11.95 0.27 -10.84
C GLY A 53 -13.34 0.72 -10.38
N LYS A 54 -14.24 -0.25 -10.21
CA LYS A 54 -15.66 -0.02 -9.92
C LYS A 54 -15.88 0.31 -8.45
N LEU A 55 -16.97 1.03 -8.17
CA LEU A 55 -17.44 1.31 -6.80
C LEU A 55 -16.39 2.01 -5.92
N THR A 56 -15.38 2.62 -6.53
CA THR A 56 -14.35 3.39 -5.83
C THR A 56 -14.89 4.78 -5.53
N LYS A 57 -14.61 5.25 -4.31
CA LYS A 57 -15.03 6.57 -3.85
C LYS A 57 -13.82 7.43 -3.54
N ILE A 58 -13.75 8.58 -4.22
CA ILE A 58 -12.69 9.57 -4.08
C ILE A 58 -13.29 10.80 -3.43
N TYR A 59 -12.74 11.23 -2.30
CA TYR A 59 -13.24 12.34 -1.50
C TYR A 59 -12.55 13.65 -1.90
N ALA A 60 -13.07 14.74 -1.35
CA ALA A 60 -12.71 16.08 -1.79
C ALA A 60 -11.21 16.38 -1.75
N HIS A 61 -10.74 17.16 -2.71
CA HIS A 61 -9.35 17.65 -2.79
C HIS A 61 -8.28 16.57 -3.00
N ALA A 62 -8.65 15.32 -3.33
CA ALA A 62 -7.65 14.34 -3.78
C ALA A 62 -7.08 14.75 -5.15
N SER A 63 -5.79 14.47 -5.36
CA SER A 63 -5.07 14.73 -6.61
C SER A 63 -4.36 13.45 -7.06
N ILE A 64 -4.73 12.96 -8.24
CA ILE A 64 -4.36 11.62 -8.72
C ILE A 64 -3.90 11.70 -10.17
N GLY A 65 -2.75 11.09 -10.45
CA GLY A 65 -2.15 11.04 -11.78
C GLY A 65 -1.20 12.19 -12.10
N GLU A 66 -1.00 13.11 -11.14
CA GLU A 66 -0.01 14.19 -11.24
C GLU A 66 1.41 13.66 -11.42
N ASP A 67 2.25 14.55 -11.96
CA ASP A 67 3.69 14.33 -12.12
C ASP A 67 4.33 13.94 -10.78
N PRO A 68 5.30 13.01 -10.80
CA PRO A 68 5.95 12.55 -9.60
C PRO A 68 6.88 13.62 -9.03
N GLN A 69 7.00 13.63 -7.70
CA GLN A 69 7.94 14.52 -6.99
C GLN A 69 9.38 13.99 -7.04
N ASP A 70 9.84 13.64 -8.24
CA ASP A 70 11.19 13.13 -8.51
C ASP A 70 11.83 13.96 -9.63
N TYR A 71 13.03 14.51 -9.35
CA TYR A 71 13.78 15.32 -10.32
C TYR A 71 14.22 14.54 -11.57
N SER A 72 14.18 13.21 -11.52
CA SER A 72 14.55 12.36 -12.64
C SER A 72 13.44 12.18 -13.68
N PHE A 73 12.22 12.67 -13.40
CA PHE A 73 11.08 12.51 -14.29
C PHE A 73 11.27 13.32 -15.58
N ASP A 74 11.09 12.63 -16.72
CA ASP A 74 11.34 13.16 -18.06
C ASP A 74 10.03 13.47 -18.82
N GLY A 75 8.88 13.37 -18.17
CA GLY A 75 7.56 13.54 -18.78
C GLY A 75 7.02 12.30 -19.46
N THR A 76 7.70 11.15 -19.39
CA THR A 76 7.20 9.90 -19.96
C THR A 76 5.94 9.44 -19.22
N PRO A 77 4.81 9.23 -19.92
CA PRO A 77 3.55 8.88 -19.28
C PRO A 77 3.61 7.47 -18.69
N GLY A 78 3.16 7.33 -17.45
CA GLY A 78 2.96 6.05 -16.77
C GLY A 78 1.55 5.89 -16.21
N LEU A 79 1.14 4.66 -15.93
CA LEU A 79 -0.22 4.36 -15.49
C LEU A 79 -0.35 4.44 -13.96
N VAL A 80 -1.34 5.19 -13.48
CA VAL A 80 -1.87 5.00 -12.13
C VAL A 80 -3.07 4.06 -12.20
N GLU A 81 -2.97 2.92 -11.53
CA GLU A 81 -4.03 1.91 -11.50
C GLU A 81 -4.64 1.81 -10.10
N ILE A 82 -5.91 2.15 -9.97
CA ILE A 82 -6.70 2.05 -8.75
C ILE A 82 -7.74 0.96 -8.95
N GLY A 83 -7.81 0.02 -8.02
CA GLY A 83 -8.73 -1.12 -8.07
C GLY A 83 -10.18 -0.78 -7.70
N ASP A 84 -10.95 -1.83 -7.48
CA ASP A 84 -12.37 -1.77 -7.12
C ASP A 84 -12.56 -1.48 -5.63
N GLU A 85 -13.70 -0.86 -5.29
CA GLU A 85 -14.18 -0.65 -3.92
C GLU A 85 -13.16 0.09 -3.02
N CYS A 86 -12.30 0.92 -3.60
CA CYS A 86 -11.33 1.70 -2.83
C CYS A 86 -12.01 2.92 -2.19
N LEU A 87 -11.51 3.30 -1.02
CA LEU A 87 -11.88 4.54 -0.34
C LEU A 87 -10.67 5.47 -0.29
N ILE A 88 -10.71 6.54 -1.08
CA ILE A 88 -9.62 7.51 -1.20
C ILE A 88 -10.07 8.81 -0.56
N ARG A 89 -9.57 9.10 0.64
CA ARG A 89 -10.04 10.21 1.48
C ARG A 89 -9.49 11.57 1.04
N GLU A 90 -9.86 12.59 1.81
CA GLU A 90 -9.61 13.98 1.51
C GLU A 90 -8.11 14.27 1.35
N GLY A 91 -7.73 15.02 0.32
CA GLY A 91 -6.34 15.45 0.13
C GLY A 91 -5.34 14.32 -0.13
N VAL A 92 -5.78 13.09 -0.40
CA VAL A 92 -4.88 12.00 -0.81
C VAL A 92 -4.20 12.36 -2.13
N THR A 93 -2.91 12.04 -2.24
CA THR A 93 -2.13 12.23 -3.46
C THR A 93 -1.61 10.89 -3.96
N ILE A 94 -1.74 10.64 -5.28
CA ILE A 94 -1.25 9.41 -5.94
C ILE A 94 -0.59 9.79 -7.25
N HIS A 95 0.71 9.55 -7.38
CA HIS A 95 1.51 10.08 -8.47
C HIS A 95 1.79 9.03 -9.55
N THR A 96 1.89 9.49 -10.80
CA THR A 96 2.34 8.65 -11.93
C THR A 96 3.74 8.08 -11.65
N PRO A 97 4.09 6.88 -12.16
CA PRO A 97 5.42 6.32 -11.94
C PRO A 97 6.52 7.07 -12.71
N VAL A 98 7.78 6.86 -12.31
CA VAL A 98 8.99 7.26 -13.07
C VAL A 98 9.68 6.03 -13.67
N HIS A 99 10.68 6.29 -14.52
CA HIS A 99 11.66 5.30 -14.99
C HIS A 99 11.07 4.04 -15.62
N GLY A 100 9.92 4.18 -16.25
CA GLY A 100 9.20 3.10 -16.87
C GLY A 100 9.16 3.23 -18.36
N ASP A 101 9.34 2.10 -19.03
CA ASP A 101 8.64 1.87 -20.27
C ASP A 101 7.11 2.02 -20.07
N GLU A 102 6.33 1.89 -21.15
CA GLU A 102 4.86 1.95 -21.11
C GLU A 102 4.21 0.96 -20.12
N GLY A 103 4.97 0.03 -19.54
CA GLY A 103 4.51 -0.97 -18.57
C GLY A 103 4.54 -0.53 -17.10
N CYS A 104 5.19 0.57 -16.74
CA CYS A 104 5.30 0.98 -15.34
C CYS A 104 3.99 1.51 -14.77
N LYS A 105 3.79 1.19 -13.49
CA LYS A 105 2.57 1.55 -12.76
C LYS A 105 2.84 2.02 -11.34
N THR A 106 2.01 2.95 -10.88
CA THR A 106 1.70 3.11 -9.46
C THR A 106 0.36 2.41 -9.21
N ILE A 107 0.29 1.51 -8.23
CA ILE A 107 -0.86 0.61 -8.04
C ILE A 107 -1.47 0.82 -6.65
N VAL A 108 -2.79 0.99 -6.61
CA VAL A 108 -3.62 0.88 -5.41
C VAL A 108 -4.65 -0.21 -5.64
N SER A 109 -4.45 -1.38 -5.03
CA SER A 109 -5.29 -2.56 -5.26
C SER A 109 -6.69 -2.43 -4.60
N ASN A 110 -7.57 -3.38 -4.93
CA ASN A 110 -8.97 -3.36 -4.49
C ASN A 110 -9.12 -3.19 -2.96
N LYS A 111 -10.20 -2.53 -2.54
CA LYS A 111 -10.59 -2.37 -1.13
C LYS A 111 -9.52 -1.68 -0.27
N ALA A 112 -8.56 -0.99 -0.88
CA ALA A 112 -7.64 -0.15 -0.15
C ALA A 112 -8.39 1.05 0.45
N PHE A 113 -8.05 1.40 1.69
CA PHE A 113 -8.58 2.56 2.38
C PHE A 113 -7.45 3.53 2.69
N LEU A 114 -7.32 4.57 1.88
CA LEU A 114 -6.35 5.64 2.06
C LEU A 114 -7.04 6.80 2.79
N MET A 115 -6.62 7.09 4.02
CA MET A 115 -7.17 8.16 4.84
C MET A 115 -6.57 9.52 4.48
N ALA A 116 -7.12 10.58 5.07
CA ALA A 116 -6.86 11.93 4.61
C ALA A 116 -5.36 12.29 4.62
N ASN A 117 -4.92 12.93 3.54
CA ASN A 117 -3.54 13.36 3.30
C ASN A 117 -2.51 12.21 3.28
N ALA A 118 -2.93 10.96 3.04
CA ALA A 118 -1.97 9.92 2.67
C ALA A 118 -1.33 10.24 1.31
N HIS A 119 -0.04 9.90 1.17
CA HIS A 119 0.71 10.12 -0.06
C HIS A 119 1.22 8.78 -0.61
N VAL A 120 0.90 8.52 -1.88
CA VAL A 120 1.40 7.40 -2.68
C VAL A 120 2.30 7.97 -3.76
N ALA A 121 3.62 7.88 -3.57
CA ALA A 121 4.59 8.33 -4.55
C ALA A 121 4.61 7.45 -5.81
N HIS A 122 5.48 7.81 -6.75
CA HIS A 122 5.74 7.07 -7.97
C HIS A 122 6.14 5.60 -7.74
N ASN A 123 5.66 4.71 -8.61
CA ASN A 123 5.99 3.27 -8.61
C ASN A 123 5.64 2.54 -7.31
N VAL A 124 4.81 3.13 -6.44
CA VAL A 124 4.37 2.47 -5.20
C VAL A 124 3.32 1.42 -5.53
N GLU A 125 3.38 0.29 -4.83
CA GLU A 125 2.37 -0.76 -4.89
C GLU A 125 1.67 -0.88 -3.53
N VAL A 126 0.37 -0.60 -3.47
CA VAL A 126 -0.49 -0.82 -2.30
C VAL A 126 -1.40 -2.03 -2.55
N GLY A 127 -1.31 -3.01 -1.67
CA GLY A 127 -2.01 -4.29 -1.75
C GLY A 127 -3.47 -4.23 -1.31
N GLU A 128 -4.19 -5.32 -1.58
CA GLU A 128 -5.63 -5.42 -1.34
C GLU A 128 -6.01 -5.30 0.15
N ASN A 129 -7.16 -4.69 0.46
CA ASN A 129 -7.66 -4.54 1.84
C ASN A 129 -6.66 -3.85 2.80
N THR A 130 -5.76 -3.03 2.27
CA THR A 130 -4.78 -2.27 3.07
C THR A 130 -5.43 -1.02 3.64
N VAL A 131 -5.07 -0.66 4.87
CA VAL A 131 -5.42 0.63 5.46
C VAL A 131 -4.16 1.49 5.55
N VAL A 132 -4.22 2.68 4.94
CA VAL A 132 -3.17 3.69 5.03
C VAL A 132 -3.76 4.90 5.74
N ALA A 133 -3.46 5.03 7.03
CA ALA A 133 -4.08 6.06 7.86
C ALA A 133 -3.50 7.46 7.59
N ASN A 134 -4.12 8.46 8.21
CA ASN A 134 -3.93 9.87 7.91
C ASN A 134 -2.45 10.28 7.85
N GLY A 135 -2.07 11.04 6.82
CA GLY A 135 -0.72 11.60 6.70
C GLY A 135 0.40 10.58 6.52
N THR A 136 0.10 9.30 6.24
CA THR A 136 1.14 8.30 5.92
C THR A 136 1.77 8.63 4.57
N LEU A 137 3.11 8.63 4.53
CA LEU A 137 3.90 8.93 3.35
C LEU A 137 4.59 7.66 2.85
N LEU A 138 4.19 7.19 1.66
CA LEU A 138 4.85 6.10 0.95
C LEU A 138 5.78 6.69 -0.11
N ALA A 139 7.09 6.65 0.11
CA ALA A 139 8.06 7.14 -0.86
C ALA A 139 8.24 6.17 -2.04
N GLY A 140 8.88 6.64 -3.11
CA GLY A 140 8.95 5.96 -4.39
C GLY A 140 9.38 4.49 -4.30
N PHE A 141 8.78 3.65 -5.14
CA PHE A 141 9.05 2.21 -5.20
C PHE A 141 8.78 1.43 -3.89
N ALA A 142 8.11 2.03 -2.90
CA ALA A 142 7.67 1.29 -1.73
C ALA A 142 6.60 0.25 -2.13
N LYS A 143 6.60 -0.88 -1.43
CA LYS A 143 5.62 -1.95 -1.61
C LYS A 143 4.94 -2.24 -0.28
N VAL A 144 3.62 -2.26 -0.29
CA VAL A 144 2.77 -2.60 0.85
C VAL A 144 1.90 -3.77 0.42
N GLU A 145 2.12 -4.95 1.00
CA GLU A 145 1.31 -6.14 0.68
C GLU A 145 -0.12 -6.03 1.26
N GLU A 146 -0.95 -7.04 0.99
CA GLU A 146 -2.34 -7.04 1.40
C GLU A 146 -2.54 -7.01 2.92
N ARG A 147 -3.66 -6.44 3.34
CA ARG A 147 -4.13 -6.43 4.74
C ARG A 147 -3.14 -5.84 5.73
N VAL A 148 -2.23 -5.00 5.24
CA VAL A 148 -1.36 -4.17 6.09
C VAL A 148 -2.19 -3.04 6.68
N PHE A 149 -1.89 -2.68 7.93
CA PHE A 149 -2.42 -1.49 8.57
C PHE A 149 -1.27 -0.53 8.89
N LEU A 150 -1.19 0.57 8.14
CA LEU A 150 -0.28 1.68 8.43
C LEU A 150 -1.05 2.73 9.23
N SER A 151 -0.65 2.96 10.48
CA SER A 151 -1.19 4.01 11.34
C SER A 151 -0.80 5.42 10.89
N GLY A 152 -1.31 6.45 11.56
CA GLY A 152 -1.15 7.84 11.08
C GLY A 152 0.30 8.33 11.10
N ASN A 153 0.64 9.18 10.13
CA ASN A 153 1.91 9.91 10.01
C ASN A 153 3.16 9.02 9.94
N ILE A 154 3.04 7.82 9.38
CA ILE A 154 4.21 6.96 9.13
C ILE A 154 5.01 7.50 7.94
N GLY A 155 6.34 7.46 8.04
CA GLY A 155 7.23 7.65 6.89
C GLY A 155 7.80 6.32 6.42
N VAL A 156 7.48 5.91 5.19
CA VAL A 156 8.06 4.73 4.53
C VAL A 156 9.08 5.17 3.49
N HIS A 157 10.34 4.84 3.72
CA HIS A 157 11.43 5.21 2.82
C HIS A 157 11.33 4.46 1.48
N GLN A 158 11.86 5.06 0.41
CA GLN A 158 11.85 4.48 -0.92
C GLN A 158 12.42 3.05 -0.94
N PHE A 159 11.84 2.21 -1.79
CA PHE A 159 12.14 0.77 -1.94
C PHE A 159 11.88 -0.12 -0.71
N CYS A 160 11.24 0.39 0.34
CA CYS A 160 10.87 -0.46 1.47
C CYS A 160 9.68 -1.36 1.11
N HIS A 161 9.73 -2.59 1.61
CA HIS A 161 8.68 -3.60 1.45
C HIS A 161 8.06 -3.91 2.81
N ILE A 162 6.74 -3.75 2.94
CA ILE A 162 5.95 -4.04 4.13
C ILE A 162 5.07 -5.26 3.84
N GLY A 163 5.40 -6.37 4.49
CA GLY A 163 4.78 -7.67 4.26
C GLY A 163 3.37 -7.78 4.83
N ALA A 164 2.59 -8.70 4.28
CA ALA A 164 1.15 -8.81 4.50
C ALA A 164 0.79 -8.99 5.99
N TYR A 165 -0.41 -8.52 6.35
CA TYR A 165 -0.94 -8.61 7.72
C TYR A 165 -0.12 -7.90 8.80
N SER A 166 0.88 -7.10 8.42
CA SER A 166 1.64 -6.31 9.38
C SER A 166 0.83 -5.12 9.88
N ILE A 167 1.16 -4.65 11.08
CA ILE A 167 0.69 -3.36 11.59
C ILE A 167 1.88 -2.49 11.94
N VAL A 168 1.83 -1.24 11.51
CA VAL A 168 2.87 -0.26 11.81
C VAL A 168 2.25 0.84 12.67
N SER A 169 2.88 1.13 13.81
CA SER A 169 2.47 2.13 14.78
C SER A 169 2.58 3.55 14.23
N PRO A 170 1.81 4.51 14.78
CA PRO A 170 1.79 5.88 14.27
C PRO A 170 3.16 6.54 14.44
N VAL A 171 3.51 7.46 13.52
CA VAL A 171 4.77 8.24 13.56
C VAL A 171 6.05 7.38 13.38
N ALA A 172 5.91 6.10 13.04
CA ALA A 172 7.06 5.23 12.81
C ALA A 172 7.87 5.66 11.56
N LYS A 173 9.19 5.46 11.60
CA LYS A 173 10.11 5.67 10.47
C LYS A 173 10.62 4.34 9.93
N VAL A 174 10.09 3.91 8.80
CA VAL A 174 10.42 2.65 8.14
C VAL A 174 11.52 2.86 7.10
N VAL A 175 12.72 2.33 7.38
CA VAL A 175 13.90 2.46 6.51
C VAL A 175 14.39 1.13 5.92
N GLN A 176 13.83 0.02 6.41
CA GLN A 176 14.10 -1.36 5.98
C GLN A 176 12.79 -2.15 5.92
N ASN A 177 12.85 -3.35 5.34
CA ASN A 177 11.66 -4.15 5.08
C ASN A 177 11.05 -4.70 6.38
N ILE A 178 9.72 -4.73 6.44
CA ILE A 178 8.96 -5.28 7.56
C ILE A 178 8.41 -6.64 7.11
N PRO A 179 8.84 -7.77 7.68
CA PRO A 179 8.31 -9.07 7.27
C PRO A 179 6.81 -9.20 7.55
N PRO A 180 6.10 -10.14 6.89
CA PRO A 180 4.69 -10.39 7.14
C PRO A 180 4.38 -10.66 8.61
N PHE A 181 3.14 -10.34 9.01
CA PHE A 181 2.55 -10.61 10.33
C PHE A 181 3.12 -9.79 11.49
N MET A 182 4.09 -8.90 11.24
CA MET A 182 4.80 -8.20 12.31
C MET A 182 4.03 -6.98 12.83
N THR A 183 4.27 -6.64 14.09
CA THR A 183 3.96 -5.33 14.67
C THR A 183 5.26 -4.54 14.72
N ALA A 184 5.30 -3.39 14.03
CA ALA A 184 6.47 -2.52 13.97
C ALA A 184 6.18 -1.14 14.58
N ASP A 185 7.16 -0.60 15.30
CA ASP A 185 7.08 0.73 15.94
C ASP A 185 8.47 1.36 16.05
N GLY A 186 8.52 2.68 16.24
CA GLY A 186 9.75 3.41 16.52
C GLY A 186 10.30 4.22 15.35
N ASN A 187 11.34 5.00 15.66
CA ASN A 187 12.05 5.84 14.72
C ASN A 187 13.57 5.76 14.99
N PRO A 188 14.33 4.90 14.26
CA PRO A 188 13.87 3.98 13.22
C PRO A 188 13.03 2.82 13.76
N SER A 189 12.19 2.22 12.92
CA SER A 189 11.24 1.19 13.33
C SER A 189 11.90 -0.17 13.62
N LEU A 190 11.45 -0.86 14.67
CA LEU A 190 11.79 -2.24 15.04
C LEU A 190 10.54 -3.10 15.16
N VAL A 191 10.70 -4.43 15.11
CA VAL A 191 9.62 -5.37 15.38
C VAL A 191 9.42 -5.48 16.90
N HIS A 192 8.22 -5.19 17.37
CA HIS A 192 7.83 -5.34 18.79
C HIS A 192 7.02 -6.63 19.05
N GLY A 193 6.67 -7.38 17.99
CA GLY A 193 5.99 -8.65 18.11
C GLY A 193 5.21 -9.01 16.86
N LEU A 194 4.17 -9.83 17.05
CA LEU A 194 3.25 -10.23 16.01
C LEU A 194 1.93 -9.46 16.10
N ASN A 195 1.31 -9.21 14.95
CA ASN A 195 -0.03 -8.64 14.83
C ASN A 195 -1.11 -9.68 15.17
N VAL A 196 -1.10 -10.19 16.40
CA VAL A 196 -1.98 -11.29 16.83
C VAL A 196 -3.46 -10.92 16.67
N VAL A 197 -3.81 -9.65 16.90
CA VAL A 197 -5.18 -9.14 16.71
C VAL A 197 -5.56 -9.17 15.23
N GLY A 198 -4.71 -8.66 14.35
CA GLY A 198 -4.92 -8.70 12.90
C GLY A 198 -5.03 -10.12 12.36
N LEU A 199 -4.14 -11.03 12.78
CA LEU A 199 -4.20 -12.44 12.39
C LEU A 199 -5.52 -13.09 12.80
N ARG A 200 -5.99 -12.86 14.04
CA ARG A 200 -7.29 -13.38 14.52
C ARG A 200 -8.47 -12.84 13.70
N ARG A 201 -8.50 -11.54 13.43
CA ARG A 201 -9.55 -10.89 12.63
C ARG A 201 -9.60 -11.39 11.19
N ASN A 202 -8.47 -11.84 10.67
CA ASN A 202 -8.34 -12.39 9.32
C ASN A 202 -8.49 -13.93 9.27
N GLY A 203 -9.00 -14.56 10.33
CA GLY A 203 -9.39 -15.97 10.31
C GLY A 203 -8.26 -16.98 10.50
N PHE A 204 -7.03 -16.54 10.83
CA PHE A 204 -5.94 -17.46 11.14
C PHE A 204 -6.30 -18.27 12.38
N ASN A 205 -6.25 -19.60 12.30
CA ASN A 205 -6.58 -20.49 13.41
C ASN A 205 -5.43 -20.53 14.46
N GLU A 206 -5.64 -21.23 15.57
CA GLU A 206 -4.64 -21.30 16.64
C GLU A 206 -3.34 -21.97 16.21
N GLU A 207 -3.44 -23.06 15.45
CA GLU A 207 -2.28 -23.80 14.94
C GLU A 207 -1.41 -22.91 14.03
N GLN A 208 -2.02 -22.22 13.07
CA GLN A 208 -1.33 -21.29 12.16
C GLN A 208 -0.64 -20.17 12.93
N ARG A 209 -1.33 -19.53 13.88
CA ARG A 209 -0.72 -18.49 14.72
C ARG A 209 0.43 -19.04 15.58
N SER A 210 0.34 -20.28 16.04
CA SER A 210 1.40 -20.94 16.79
C SER A 210 2.64 -21.17 15.93
N LYS A 211 2.48 -21.67 14.69
CA LYS A 211 3.58 -21.82 13.73
C LYS A 211 4.23 -20.48 13.36
N ILE A 212 3.42 -19.44 13.11
CA ILE A 212 3.94 -18.08 12.85
C ILE A 212 4.74 -17.56 14.05
N LYS A 213 4.28 -17.82 15.28
CA LYS A 213 5.01 -17.47 16.50
C LYS A 213 6.34 -18.21 16.63
N ASP A 214 6.39 -19.47 16.22
CA ASP A 214 7.62 -20.25 16.23
C ASP A 214 8.62 -19.72 15.18
N ALA A 215 8.16 -19.47 13.95
CA ALA A 215 8.94 -18.86 12.88
C ALA A 215 9.48 -17.47 13.26
N TYR A 216 8.65 -16.63 13.89
CA TYR A 216 9.09 -15.35 14.45
C TYR A 216 10.24 -15.50 15.45
N LYS A 217 10.16 -16.50 16.34
CA LYS A 217 11.24 -16.77 17.30
C LYS A 217 12.50 -17.28 16.62
N MET A 218 12.38 -18.15 15.62
CA MET A 218 13.52 -18.60 14.82
C MET A 218 14.20 -17.43 14.12
N LEU A 219 13.41 -16.50 13.57
CA LEU A 219 13.94 -15.37 12.80
C LEU A 219 14.68 -14.34 13.67
N TYR A 220 14.21 -14.06 14.89
CA TYR A 220 14.74 -12.95 15.69
C TYR A 220 15.43 -13.35 17.00
N PHE A 221 15.19 -14.55 17.53
CA PHE A 221 15.64 -14.93 18.89
C PHE A 221 16.36 -16.28 18.97
N SER A 222 16.64 -16.93 17.84
CA SER A 222 17.42 -18.18 17.80
C SER A 222 18.94 -17.97 17.92
N GLY A 223 19.41 -16.73 17.71
CA GLY A 223 20.84 -16.43 17.53
C GLY A 223 21.38 -16.79 16.13
N LEU A 224 20.54 -17.35 15.26
CA LEU A 224 20.91 -17.65 13.87
C LEU A 224 20.90 -16.38 13.02
N GLY A 225 21.76 -16.35 12.00
CA GLY A 225 21.61 -15.38 10.91
C GLY A 225 20.37 -15.68 10.07
N TYR A 226 19.80 -14.66 9.43
CA TYR A 226 18.51 -14.76 8.71
C TYR A 226 18.45 -15.91 7.69
N ARG A 227 19.56 -16.20 6.98
CA ARG A 227 19.61 -17.31 6.00
C ARG A 227 19.44 -18.67 6.68
N ALA A 228 20.17 -18.92 7.76
CA ALA A 228 20.08 -20.18 8.51
C ALA A 228 18.71 -20.33 9.18
N ALA A 229 18.13 -19.23 9.70
CA ALA A 229 16.76 -19.25 10.19
C ALA A 229 15.74 -19.60 9.09
N CYS A 230 15.92 -19.10 7.87
CA CYS A 230 15.12 -19.50 6.71
C CYS A 230 15.29 -20.99 6.35
N ASP A 231 16.51 -21.50 6.35
CA ASP A 231 16.79 -22.92 6.07
C ASP A 231 16.10 -23.83 7.10
N GLU A 232 16.14 -23.48 8.39
CA GLU A 232 15.43 -24.22 9.45
C GLU A 232 13.91 -24.15 9.31
N MET A 233 13.37 -22.96 8.99
CA MET A 233 11.94 -22.79 8.75
C MET A 233 11.45 -23.62 7.55
N GLU A 234 12.21 -23.67 6.46
CA GLU A 234 11.89 -24.50 5.28
C GLU A 234 11.92 -25.98 5.63
N ALA A 235 12.97 -26.44 6.33
CA ALA A 235 13.09 -27.85 6.72
C ALA A 235 11.92 -28.31 7.60
N LYS A 236 11.45 -27.44 8.50
CA LYS A 236 10.38 -27.75 9.45
C LYS A 236 8.97 -27.54 8.91
N TYR A 237 8.77 -26.54 8.03
CA TYR A 237 7.46 -26.04 7.62
C TYR A 237 7.27 -25.93 6.10
N LYS A 238 8.00 -26.69 5.28
CA LYS A 238 7.93 -26.62 3.80
C LYS A 238 6.53 -26.65 3.19
N GLU A 239 5.57 -27.32 3.81
CA GLU A 239 4.18 -27.43 3.32
C GLU A 239 3.25 -26.33 3.89
N ASP A 240 3.74 -25.49 4.80
CA ASP A 240 2.94 -24.40 5.40
C ASP A 240 3.07 -23.11 4.57
N PRO A 241 2.02 -22.70 3.85
CA PRO A 241 2.11 -21.57 2.93
C PRO A 241 2.41 -20.24 3.63
N TRP A 242 2.01 -20.08 4.90
CA TRP A 242 2.25 -18.84 5.63
C TRP A 242 3.70 -18.70 6.07
N ILE A 243 4.32 -19.82 6.46
CA ILE A 243 5.75 -19.82 6.80
C ILE A 243 6.59 -19.66 5.53
N MET A 244 6.23 -20.35 4.45
CA MET A 244 6.92 -20.20 3.17
C MET A 244 6.81 -18.80 2.59
N ARG A 245 5.71 -18.09 2.84
CA ARG A 245 5.59 -16.66 2.51
C ARG A 245 6.61 -15.81 3.28
N LEU A 246 6.70 -15.99 4.60
CA LEU A 246 7.68 -15.27 5.42
C LEU A 246 9.11 -15.55 4.94
N VAL A 247 9.44 -16.81 4.68
CA VAL A 247 10.76 -17.20 4.17
C VAL A 247 11.06 -16.55 2.82
N THR A 248 10.12 -16.61 1.88
CA THR A 248 10.28 -16.00 0.55
C THR A 248 10.54 -14.50 0.67
N PHE A 249 9.76 -13.81 1.50
CA PHE A 249 9.93 -12.38 1.76
C PHE A 249 11.34 -12.06 2.28
N VAL A 250 11.80 -12.78 3.30
CA VAL A 250 13.11 -12.55 3.92
C VAL A 250 14.24 -12.83 2.91
N ARG A 251 14.15 -13.92 2.14
CA ARG A 251 15.17 -14.28 1.14
C ARG A 251 15.25 -13.27 -0.01
N GLN A 252 14.12 -12.69 -0.44
CA GLN A 252 14.08 -11.72 -1.52
C GLN A 252 14.45 -10.29 -1.08
N SER A 253 14.58 -10.06 0.24
CA SER A 253 14.88 -8.74 0.79
C SER A 253 16.29 -8.27 0.43
N LYS A 254 16.38 -7.29 -0.48
CA LYS A 254 17.66 -6.66 -0.87
C LYS A 254 18.18 -5.63 0.14
N ARG A 255 17.28 -5.01 0.92
CA ARG A 255 17.60 -3.96 1.92
C ARG A 255 17.71 -4.50 3.35
N GLY A 256 17.64 -5.82 3.51
CA GLY A 256 17.50 -6.46 4.82
C GLY A 256 16.11 -6.21 5.42
N ILE A 257 15.89 -6.77 6.60
CA ILE A 257 14.66 -6.62 7.37
C ILE A 257 14.95 -5.84 8.65
N ILE A 258 13.94 -5.15 9.20
CA ILE A 258 14.07 -4.49 10.49
C ILE A 258 14.41 -5.50 11.59
N GLY A 259 15.20 -5.08 12.59
CA GLY A 259 15.48 -5.88 13.77
C GLY A 259 14.27 -6.01 14.69
N ALA A 260 14.38 -6.82 15.75
CA ALA A 260 13.39 -6.89 16.81
C ALA A 260 13.85 -6.11 18.04
N ALA A 261 12.92 -5.41 18.68
CA ALA A 261 13.15 -4.74 19.97
C ALA A 261 13.48 -5.76 21.06
N GLN A 262 14.40 -5.42 21.97
CA GLN A 262 14.71 -6.29 23.09
C GLN A 262 13.65 -6.18 24.19
N LYS A 263 13.55 -7.20 25.06
CA LYS A 263 12.65 -7.13 26.22
C LYS A 263 13.04 -5.95 27.11
N GLY A 264 12.17 -4.95 27.20
CA GLY A 264 12.36 -3.75 28.03
C GLY A 264 12.48 -2.44 27.26
N GLU A 265 12.47 -2.50 25.93
CA GLU A 265 12.40 -1.36 25.01
C GLU A 265 10.99 -1.12 24.47
#